data_AF-A0A2G6H0E8-F1
#
_entry.id   AF-A0A2G6H0E8-F1
#
_cell.length_a   1.000
_cell.length_b   1.000
_cell.length_c   1.000
_cell.angle_alpha   90.00
_cell.angle_beta   90.00
_cell.angle_gamma   90.00
#
_symmetry.space_group_name_H-M   'P 1'
#
loop_
_entity.id
_entity.type
_entity.pdbx_description
1 polymer ?
#
loop_
_entity_poly.entity_id
_entity_poly.type
_entity_poly.pdbx_seq_one_letter_code
_entity_poly.pdbx_strand_id
1 'polypeptide(L)'
;MGIIEKQTIRGSFFSYLGVAFGFITVGLLWPRFLEADAIGVINFLVAIAAILAHLASLGINSVAIRLFPYFRDEKKGHNGFLALALFFCLIGSTLVLLYYLLFKERIIANNIEKSYLVARYACFIVPFTVATLLYNLFDSLHKVSYNAVIGVFVKDFLFRVLNLLLILAYAFFSFRFQLFLNAYFVIFSLPALILIIALARGGQFDLRIRTGFISKDLRRSIVDVGF
;
A
#
# COMPACT_ATOMS: atom_id res chain seq x y z
N MET A 1 19.00 23.67 2.38
CA MET A 1 19.51 22.38 1.84
C MET A 1 19.60 21.27 2.90
N GLY A 2 20.03 21.52 4.14
CA GLY A 2 20.27 20.46 5.14
C GLY A 2 19.06 19.65 5.66
N ILE A 3 17.81 20.11 5.48
CA ILE A 3 16.63 19.32 5.88
C ILE A 3 16.43 18.14 4.93
N ILE A 4 16.57 18.37 3.62
CA ILE A 4 16.43 17.32 2.59
C ILE A 4 17.53 16.28 2.76
N GLU A 5 18.77 16.72 2.99
CA GLU A 5 19.91 15.84 3.26
C GLU A 5 19.67 14.94 4.49
N LYS A 6 19.24 15.51 5.62
CA LYS A 6 18.89 14.75 6.82
C LYS A 6 17.75 13.76 6.58
N GLN A 7 16.76 14.12 5.77
CA GLN A 7 15.66 13.21 5.40
C GLN A 7 16.14 12.05 4.54
N THR A 8 16.97 12.32 3.53
CA THR A 8 17.56 11.28 2.67
C THR A 8 18.42 10.33 3.48
N ILE A 9 19.32 10.83 4.33
CA ILE A 9 20.19 10.00 5.17
C ILE A 9 19.36 9.09 6.10
N ARG A 10 18.35 9.65 6.78
CA ARG A 10 17.46 8.88 7.66
C ARG A 10 16.66 7.84 6.88
N GLY A 11 16.12 8.22 5.72
CA GLY A 11 15.41 7.30 4.83
C GLY A 11 16.28 6.13 4.40
N SER A 12 17.48 6.42 3.87
CA SER A 12 18.44 5.39 3.46
C SER A 12 18.82 4.47 4.62
N PHE A 13 19.06 5.01 5.82
CA PHE A 13 19.36 4.22 7.01
C PHE A 13 18.23 3.20 7.31
N PHE A 14 16.97 3.64 7.30
CA PHE A 14 15.83 2.73 7.50
C PHE A 14 15.68 1.72 6.37
N SER A 15 15.90 2.11 5.12
CA SER A 15 15.88 1.17 3.99
C SER A 15 16.95 0.09 4.11
N TYR A 16 18.19 0.44 4.51
CA TYR A 16 19.26 -0.55 4.71
C TYR A 16 18.95 -1.53 5.84
N LEU A 17 18.48 -1.04 6.99
CA LEU A 17 18.01 -1.92 8.07
C LEU A 17 16.86 -2.81 7.60
N GLY A 18 15.93 -2.24 6.84
CA GLY A 18 14.81 -2.95 6.24
C GLY A 18 15.24 -4.10 5.34
N VAL A 19 16.26 -3.88 4.50
CA VAL A 19 16.84 -4.93 3.65
C VAL A 19 17.46 -6.04 4.49
N ALA A 20 18.21 -5.70 5.54
CA ALA A 20 18.82 -6.70 6.43
C ALA A 20 17.73 -7.57 7.10
N PHE A 21 16.72 -6.95 7.71
CA PHE A 21 15.61 -7.69 8.33
C PHE A 21 14.76 -8.46 7.30
N GLY A 22 14.57 -7.89 6.12
CA GLY A 22 13.87 -8.54 5.01
C GLY A 22 14.59 -9.78 4.52
N PHE A 23 15.92 -9.73 4.40
CA PHE A 23 16.74 -10.88 4.02
C PHE A 23 16.69 -11.97 5.10
N ILE A 24 16.83 -11.61 6.38
CA ILE A 24 16.72 -12.57 7.48
C ILE A 24 15.33 -13.23 7.45
N THR A 25 14.26 -12.44 7.29
CA THR A 25 12.90 -12.95 7.33
C THR A 25 12.55 -13.81 6.12
N VAL A 26 12.63 -13.25 4.92
CA VAL A 26 12.17 -13.90 3.67
C VAL A 26 13.24 -14.83 3.11
N GLY A 27 14.52 -14.48 3.23
CA GLY A 27 15.62 -15.27 2.70
C GLY A 27 16.04 -16.44 3.58
N LEU A 28 16.01 -16.29 4.92
CA LEU A 28 16.48 -17.32 5.84
C LEU A 28 15.34 -17.99 6.62
N LEU A 29 14.44 -17.23 7.24
CA LEU A 29 13.44 -17.79 8.16
C LEU A 29 12.25 -18.40 7.41
N TRP A 30 11.72 -17.74 6.38
CA TRP A 30 10.58 -18.28 5.62
C TRP A 30 10.84 -19.67 5.05
N PRO A 31 11.94 -19.94 4.30
CA PRO A 31 12.19 -21.29 3.75
C PRO A 31 12.46 -22.35 4.82
N ARG A 32 12.80 -21.95 6.05
CA ARG A 32 13.05 -22.88 7.16
C ARG A 32 11.78 -23.26 7.91
N PHE A 33 10.81 -22.35 8.00
CA PHE A 33 9.62 -22.52 8.85
C PHE A 33 8.31 -22.64 8.07
N LEU A 34 8.24 -22.13 6.84
CA LEU A 34 7.05 -22.21 5.99
C LEU A 34 7.26 -23.21 4.86
N GLU A 35 6.20 -23.93 4.52
CA GLU A 35 6.17 -24.78 3.33
C GLU A 35 6.28 -23.92 2.05
N ALA A 36 6.84 -24.51 0.99
CA ALA A 36 7.03 -23.81 -0.28
C ALA A 36 5.71 -23.26 -0.84
N ASP A 37 4.60 -23.99 -0.69
CA ASP A 37 3.28 -23.55 -1.15
C ASP A 37 2.76 -22.34 -0.35
N ALA A 38 3.00 -22.32 0.96
CA ALA A 38 2.63 -21.19 1.83
C ALA A 38 3.37 -19.91 1.42
N ILE A 39 4.68 -20.01 1.15
CA ILE A 39 5.51 -18.92 0.63
C ILE A 39 4.99 -18.49 -0.75
N GLY A 40 4.68 -19.46 -1.62
CA GLY A 40 4.14 -19.23 -2.95
C GLY A 40 2.85 -18.40 -2.93
N VAL A 41 1.90 -18.75 -2.06
CA VAL A 41 0.65 -17.99 -1.89
C VAL A 41 0.90 -16.57 -1.44
N ILE A 42 1.75 -16.35 -0.42
CA ILE A 42 2.00 -14.99 0.09
C ILE A 42 2.64 -14.14 -1.01
N ASN A 43 3.65 -14.66 -1.71
CA ASN A 43 4.32 -13.95 -2.79
C ASN A 43 3.35 -13.65 -3.95
N PHE A 44 2.50 -14.62 -4.31
CA PHE A 44 1.47 -14.42 -5.32
C PHE A 44 0.49 -13.30 -4.93
N LEU A 45 -0.06 -13.34 -3.71
CA LEU A 45 -1.00 -12.35 -3.19
C LEU A 45 -0.39 -10.94 -3.18
N VAL A 46 0.85 -10.80 -2.70
CA VAL A 46 1.54 -9.50 -2.68
C VAL A 46 1.82 -8.98 -4.09
N ALA A 47 2.27 -9.85 -5.00
CA ALA A 47 2.58 -9.47 -6.37
C ALA A 47 1.33 -9.05 -7.16
N ILE A 48 0.27 -9.86 -7.12
CA ILE A 48 -0.98 -9.55 -7.82
C ILE A 48 -1.64 -8.30 -7.24
N ALA A 49 -1.60 -8.13 -5.92
CA ALA A 49 -2.09 -6.93 -5.26
C ALA A 49 -1.34 -5.66 -5.68
N ALA A 50 -0.02 -5.73 -5.85
CA ALA A 50 0.77 -4.59 -6.32
C ALA A 50 0.38 -4.19 -7.75
N ILE A 51 0.19 -5.15 -8.65
CA ILE A 51 -0.24 -4.91 -10.03
C ILE A 51 -1.64 -4.29 -10.06
N LEU A 52 -2.60 -4.91 -9.37
CA LEU A 52 -3.98 -4.42 -9.31
C LEU A 52 -4.07 -3.06 -8.62
N ALA A 53 -3.26 -2.79 -7.59
CA ALA A 53 -3.24 -1.49 -6.92
C ALA A 53 -2.68 -0.39 -7.83
N HIS A 54 -1.73 -0.72 -8.71
CA HIS A 54 -1.23 0.24 -9.69
C HIS A 54 -2.34 0.65 -10.66
N LEU A 55 -3.07 -0.32 -11.21
CA LEU A 55 -4.24 -0.08 -12.08
C LEU A 55 -5.36 0.66 -11.34
N ALA A 56 -5.68 0.23 -10.13
CA ALA A 56 -6.72 0.82 -9.29
C ALA A 56 -6.38 2.23 -8.82
N SER A 57 -5.12 2.64 -8.88
CA SER A 57 -4.75 4.02 -8.56
C SER A 57 -5.27 5.03 -9.59
N LEU A 58 -5.61 4.60 -10.81
CA LEU A 58 -6.16 5.47 -11.86
C LEU A 58 -5.32 6.74 -12.08
N GLY A 59 -4.00 6.64 -11.95
CA GLY A 59 -3.06 7.75 -12.10
C GLY A 59 -3.02 8.75 -10.94
N ILE A 60 -3.81 8.56 -9.87
CA ILE A 60 -3.94 9.54 -8.77
C ILE A 60 -2.61 9.80 -8.06
N ASN A 61 -1.73 8.80 -7.99
CA ASN A 61 -0.40 8.95 -7.39
C ASN A 61 0.47 9.93 -8.19
N SER A 62 0.44 9.85 -9.52
CA SER A 62 1.15 10.78 -10.42
C SER A 62 0.57 12.18 -10.34
N VAL A 63 -0.76 12.28 -10.28
CA VAL A 63 -1.50 13.54 -10.09
C VAL A 63 -1.14 14.17 -8.74
N ALA A 64 -1.04 13.38 -7.67
CA ALA A 64 -0.61 13.87 -6.36
C ALA A 64 0.79 14.47 -6.41
N ILE A 65 1.76 13.81 -7.06
CA ILE A 65 3.12 14.32 -7.11
C ILE A 65 3.23 15.59 -7.97
N ARG A 66 2.57 15.62 -9.15
CA ARG A 66 2.75 16.71 -10.12
C ARG A 66 1.82 17.90 -9.90
N LEU A 67 0.57 17.67 -9.49
CA LEU A 67 -0.46 18.70 -9.44
C LEU A 67 -0.71 19.24 -8.02
N PHE A 68 -0.27 18.56 -6.97
CA PHE A 68 -0.45 19.05 -5.60
C PHE A 68 0.15 20.44 -5.32
N PRO A 69 1.27 20.88 -5.95
CA PRO A 69 1.71 22.28 -5.81
C PRO A 69 0.63 23.31 -6.20
N TYR A 70 -0.24 23.01 -7.16
CA TYR A 70 -1.36 23.87 -7.57
C TYR A 70 -2.55 23.82 -6.60
N PHE A 71 -2.71 22.71 -5.89
CA PHE A 71 -3.72 22.55 -4.84
C PHE A 71 -3.24 23.07 -3.47
N ARG A 72 -1.94 23.36 -3.31
CA ARG A 72 -1.32 23.70 -2.04
C ARG A 72 -1.77 25.07 -1.52
N ASP A 73 -2.81 25.06 -0.70
CA ASP A 73 -3.26 26.19 0.09
C ASP A 73 -3.55 25.70 1.52
N GLU A 74 -2.62 25.99 2.45
CA GLU A 74 -2.73 25.59 3.87
C GLU A 74 -3.94 26.24 4.56
N LYS A 75 -4.39 27.41 4.08
CA LYS A 75 -5.56 28.10 4.64
C LYS A 75 -6.89 27.54 4.12
N LYS A 76 -6.87 26.72 3.06
CA LYS A 76 -8.06 26.14 2.42
C LYS A 76 -8.06 24.61 2.39
N GLY A 77 -7.25 23.95 3.22
CA GLY A 77 -7.24 22.49 3.32
C GLY A 77 -6.83 21.80 2.02
N HIS A 78 -5.87 22.39 1.30
CA HIS A 78 -5.41 21.90 -0.01
C HIS A 78 -6.53 21.75 -1.06
N ASN A 79 -7.59 22.56 -0.93
CA ASN A 79 -8.73 22.65 -1.86
C ASN A 79 -9.43 21.30 -2.13
N GLY A 80 -9.46 20.38 -1.14
CA GLY A 80 -10.19 19.12 -1.24
C GLY A 80 -9.50 18.04 -2.08
N PHE A 81 -8.19 18.16 -2.34
CA PHE A 81 -7.41 17.15 -3.06
C PHE A 81 -7.53 15.75 -2.45
N LEU A 82 -7.52 15.66 -1.11
CA LEU A 82 -7.64 14.38 -0.40
C LEU A 82 -8.98 13.69 -0.70
N ALA A 83 -10.08 14.44 -0.72
CA ALA A 83 -11.40 13.89 -1.02
C ALA A 83 -11.50 13.40 -2.47
N LEU A 84 -10.92 14.14 -3.42
CA LEU A 84 -10.82 13.71 -4.82
C LEU A 84 -9.99 12.41 -4.93
N ALA A 85 -8.85 12.36 -4.26
CA ALA A 85 -7.97 11.20 -4.31
C ALA A 85 -8.60 9.96 -3.69
N LEU A 86 -9.29 10.11 -2.55
CA LEU A 86 -10.05 9.03 -1.93
C LEU A 86 -11.22 8.57 -2.81
N PHE A 87 -11.88 9.47 -3.53
CA PHE A 87 -12.93 9.13 -4.49
C PHE A 87 -12.39 8.25 -5.62
N PHE A 88 -11.25 8.59 -6.21
CA PHE A 88 -10.61 7.75 -7.22
C PHE A 88 -10.16 6.41 -6.65
N CYS A 89 -9.60 6.37 -5.43
CA CYS A 89 -9.26 5.11 -4.77
C CYS A 89 -10.49 4.24 -4.48
N LEU A 90 -11.65 4.83 -4.18
CA LEU A 90 -12.91 4.11 -3.99
C LEU A 90 -13.39 3.48 -5.30
N ILE A 91 -13.35 4.24 -6.41
CA ILE A 91 -13.67 3.72 -7.75
C ILE A 91 -12.71 2.59 -8.11
N GLY A 92 -11.40 2.79 -7.96
CA GLY A 92 -10.39 1.78 -8.24
C GLY A 92 -10.57 0.51 -7.41
N SER A 93 -10.86 0.65 -6.12
CA SER A 93 -11.15 -0.48 -5.23
C SER A 93 -12.41 -1.24 -5.67
N THR A 94 -13.43 -0.51 -6.11
CA THR A 94 -14.67 -1.09 -6.64
C THR A 94 -14.41 -1.86 -7.94
N LEU A 95 -13.60 -1.31 -8.85
CA LEU A 95 -13.20 -1.99 -10.08
C LEU A 95 -12.43 -3.28 -9.81
N VAL A 96 -11.50 -3.26 -8.84
CA VAL A 96 -10.78 -4.46 -8.41
C VAL A 96 -11.73 -5.50 -7.82
N LEU A 97 -12.69 -5.08 -7.00
CA LEU A 97 -13.69 -6.00 -6.44
C LEU A 97 -14.54 -6.63 -7.54
N LEU A 98 -15.03 -5.84 -8.50
CA LEU A 98 -15.80 -6.33 -9.65
C LEU A 98 -14.97 -7.29 -10.50
N TYR A 99 -13.71 -6.94 -10.80
CA TYR A 99 -12.79 -7.81 -11.51
C TYR A 99 -12.61 -9.14 -10.76
N TYR A 100 -12.36 -9.10 -9.45
CA TYR A 100 -12.26 -10.31 -8.65
C TYR A 100 -13.53 -11.16 -8.72
N LEU A 101 -14.72 -10.58 -8.56
CA LEU A 101 -15.99 -11.33 -8.60
C LEU A 101 -16.27 -11.97 -9.97
N LEU A 102 -15.92 -11.30 -11.07
CA LEU A 102 -16.09 -11.82 -12.43
C LEU A 102 -15.10 -12.92 -12.77
N PHE A 103 -13.86 -12.79 -12.30
CA PHE A 103 -12.76 -13.68 -12.67
C PHE A 103 -12.39 -14.72 -11.59
N LYS A 104 -13.03 -14.70 -10.40
CA LYS A 104 -12.70 -15.61 -9.28
C LYS A 104 -12.68 -17.08 -9.70
N GLU A 105 -13.66 -17.53 -10.47
CA GLU A 105 -13.79 -18.94 -10.86
C GLU A 105 -12.65 -19.33 -11.82
N ARG A 106 -12.25 -18.43 -12.71
CA ARG A 106 -11.09 -18.64 -13.60
C ARG A 106 -9.78 -18.62 -12.83
N ILE A 107 -9.63 -17.74 -11.83
CA ILE A 107 -8.46 -17.67 -10.97
C ILE A 107 -8.34 -18.98 -10.18
N ILE A 108 -9.44 -19.48 -9.62
CA ILE A 108 -9.49 -20.74 -8.88
C ILE A 108 -9.18 -21.92 -9.80
N ALA A 109 -9.88 -22.06 -10.93
CA ALA A 109 -9.70 -23.16 -11.87
C ALA A 109 -8.27 -23.25 -12.41
N ASN A 110 -7.66 -22.12 -12.81
CA ASN A 110 -6.29 -22.10 -13.34
C ASN A 110 -5.21 -22.39 -12.28
N ASN A 111 -5.54 -22.28 -11.00
CA ASN A 111 -4.57 -22.48 -9.91
C ASN A 111 -4.82 -23.74 -9.09
N ILE A 112 -5.97 -24.43 -9.20
CA ILE A 112 -6.23 -25.68 -8.47
C ILE A 112 -5.17 -26.75 -8.74
N GLU A 113 -4.74 -26.89 -10.00
CA GLU A 113 -3.72 -27.89 -10.39
C GLU A 113 -2.29 -27.48 -10.00
N LYS A 114 -2.03 -26.18 -9.79
CA LYS A 114 -0.69 -25.64 -9.50
C LYS A 114 -0.46 -25.39 -8.01
N SER A 115 -1.47 -24.88 -7.31
CA SER A 115 -1.45 -24.63 -5.88
C SER A 115 -2.88 -24.47 -5.35
N TYR A 116 -3.39 -25.51 -4.70
CA TYR A 116 -4.69 -25.48 -4.02
C TYR A 116 -4.79 -24.34 -2.99
N LEU A 117 -3.67 -24.01 -2.34
CA LEU A 117 -3.59 -22.92 -1.36
C LEU A 117 -3.86 -21.55 -2.00
N VAL A 118 -3.44 -21.30 -3.25
CA VAL A 118 -3.76 -20.05 -3.98
C VAL A 118 -5.26 -19.92 -4.18
N ALA A 119 -5.92 -21.00 -4.63
CA ALA A 119 -7.37 -21.01 -4.82
C ALA A 119 -8.12 -20.74 -3.50
N ARG A 120 -7.68 -21.35 -2.40
CA ARG A 120 -8.28 -21.17 -1.06
C ARG A 120 -8.16 -19.73 -0.55
N TYR A 121 -7.05 -19.06 -0.82
CA TYR A 121 -6.78 -17.71 -0.33
C TYR A 121 -6.97 -16.60 -1.36
N ALA A 122 -7.54 -16.90 -2.53
CA ALA A 122 -7.80 -15.92 -3.58
C ALA A 122 -8.65 -14.73 -3.10
N CYS A 123 -9.50 -14.91 -2.09
CA CYS A 123 -10.26 -13.83 -1.48
C CYS A 123 -9.39 -12.72 -0.87
N PHE A 124 -8.14 -13.03 -0.49
CA PHE A 124 -7.18 -12.04 0.01
C PHE A 124 -6.63 -11.10 -1.08
N ILE A 125 -6.84 -11.38 -2.37
CA ILE A 125 -6.40 -10.50 -3.46
C ILE A 125 -6.96 -9.09 -3.29
N VAL A 126 -8.27 -8.98 -3.05
CA VAL A 126 -8.96 -7.69 -2.90
C VAL A 126 -8.42 -6.89 -1.69
N PRO A 127 -8.41 -7.41 -0.45
CA PRO A 127 -7.96 -6.64 0.70
C PRO A 127 -6.46 -6.27 0.63
N PHE A 128 -5.59 -7.14 0.12
CA PHE A 128 -4.17 -6.77 -0.12
C PHE A 128 -4.04 -5.65 -1.15
N THR A 129 -4.85 -5.69 -2.21
CA THR A 129 -4.86 -4.64 -3.23
C THR A 129 -5.29 -3.30 -2.64
N VAL A 130 -6.38 -3.27 -1.87
CA VAL A 130 -6.88 -2.04 -1.23
C VAL A 130 -5.86 -1.50 -0.23
N ALA A 131 -5.25 -2.35 0.61
CA ALA A 131 -4.20 -1.94 1.54
C ALA A 131 -2.99 -1.31 0.80
N THR A 132 -2.56 -1.91 -0.32
CA THR A 132 -1.46 -1.40 -1.15
C THR A 132 -1.83 -0.07 -1.81
N LEU A 133 -3.05 0.04 -2.34
CA LEU A 133 -3.57 1.25 -2.97
C LEU A 133 -3.59 2.42 -1.97
N LEU A 134 -4.12 2.19 -0.77
CA LEU A 134 -4.16 3.20 0.30
C LEU A 134 -2.74 3.58 0.73
N TYR A 135 -1.85 2.61 0.98
CA TYR A 135 -0.46 2.90 1.30
C TYR A 135 0.18 3.84 0.27
N ASN A 136 0.05 3.52 -1.03
CA ASN A 136 0.66 4.29 -2.11
C ASN A 136 0.11 5.73 -2.17
N LEU A 137 -1.20 5.90 -1.98
CA LEU A 137 -1.83 7.22 -1.96
C LEU A 137 -1.30 8.07 -0.80
N PHE A 138 -1.35 7.53 0.42
CA PHE A 138 -0.97 8.28 1.61
C PHE A 138 0.54 8.52 1.67
N ASP A 139 1.36 7.59 1.19
CA ASP A 139 2.81 7.80 1.03
C ASP A 139 3.11 8.94 0.04
N SER A 140 2.40 8.98 -1.10
CA SER A 140 2.49 10.08 -2.06
C SER A 140 2.11 11.43 -1.42
N LEU A 141 1.03 11.48 -0.65
CA LEU A 141 0.60 12.70 0.06
C LEU A 141 1.63 13.18 1.07
N HIS A 142 2.21 12.29 1.88
CA HIS A 142 3.25 12.67 2.85
C HIS A 142 4.53 13.16 2.17
N LYS A 143 4.91 12.55 1.04
CA LYS A 143 6.07 12.97 0.25
C LYS A 143 5.91 14.40 -0.25
N VAL A 144 4.73 14.76 -0.75
CA VAL A 144 4.49 16.13 -1.23
C VAL A 144 4.34 17.13 -0.09
N SER A 145 3.85 16.70 1.08
CA SER A 145 3.85 17.49 2.33
C SER A 145 5.21 17.54 3.05
N TYR A 146 6.32 17.19 2.39
CA TYR A 146 7.71 17.22 2.90
C TYR A 146 8.03 16.26 4.07
N ASN A 147 7.23 15.22 4.27
CA ASN A 147 7.47 14.18 5.29
C ASN A 147 7.70 12.81 4.65
N ALA A 148 8.67 12.70 3.74
CA ALA A 148 8.93 11.44 3.03
C ALA A 148 9.48 10.31 3.94
N VAL A 149 10.11 10.65 5.07
CA VAL A 149 10.78 9.69 5.96
C VAL A 149 9.81 8.72 6.63
N ILE A 150 8.58 9.15 6.92
CA ILE A 150 7.60 8.31 7.64
C ILE A 150 7.16 7.12 6.78
N GLY A 151 6.94 7.31 5.47
CA GLY A 151 6.59 6.22 4.56
C GLY A 151 7.68 5.16 4.47
N VAL A 152 8.93 5.61 4.29
CA VAL A 152 10.12 4.74 4.28
C VAL A 152 10.26 3.99 5.60
N PHE A 153 10.18 4.69 6.74
CA PHE A 153 10.27 4.05 8.05
C PHE A 153 9.20 2.96 8.23
N VAL A 154 7.95 3.26 7.91
CA VAL A 154 6.85 2.33 8.19
C VAL A 154 6.86 1.10 7.25
N LYS A 155 7.18 1.29 5.97
CA LYS A 155 7.21 0.19 4.98
C LYS A 155 8.52 -0.58 4.97
N ASP A 156 9.66 0.11 5.01
CA ASP A 156 10.95 -0.56 4.87
C ASP A 156 11.44 -1.08 6.22
N PHE A 157 11.15 -0.40 7.33
CA PHE A 157 11.64 -0.83 8.65
C PHE A 157 10.54 -1.51 9.47
N LEU A 158 9.46 -0.80 9.83
CA LEU A 158 8.46 -1.33 10.77
C LEU A 158 7.80 -2.61 10.26
N PHE A 159 7.33 -2.63 9.01
CA PHE A 159 6.75 -3.83 8.42
C PHE A 159 7.72 -5.02 8.42
N ARG A 160 9.03 -4.79 8.15
CA ARG A 160 10.04 -5.86 8.16
C ARG A 160 10.28 -6.41 9.55
N VAL A 161 10.36 -5.54 10.56
CA VAL A 161 10.51 -5.95 11.97
C VAL A 161 9.28 -6.73 12.43
N LEU A 162 8.07 -6.26 12.13
CA LEU A 162 6.84 -6.96 12.49
C LEU A 162 6.70 -8.32 11.80
N ASN A 163 7.08 -8.42 10.52
CA ASN A 163 7.11 -9.68 9.78
C ASN A 163 8.14 -10.65 10.38
N LEU A 164 9.31 -10.16 10.78
CA LEU A 164 10.31 -10.94 11.51
C LEU A 164 9.74 -11.50 12.82
N LEU A 165 9.07 -10.65 13.61
CA LEU A 165 8.42 -11.09 14.85
C LEU A 165 7.32 -12.13 14.59
N LEU A 166 6.56 -11.96 13.51
CA LEU A 166 5.51 -12.91 13.14
C LEU A 166 6.08 -14.29 12.78
N ILE A 167 7.15 -14.36 11.98
CA ILE A 167 7.76 -15.65 11.62
C ILE A 167 8.43 -16.31 12.84
N LEU A 168 9.01 -15.54 13.75
CA LEU A 168 9.54 -16.08 15.00
C LEU A 168 8.41 -16.64 15.87
N ALA A 169 7.30 -15.91 16.02
CA ALA A 169 6.12 -16.41 16.72
C ALA A 169 5.58 -17.70 16.08
N TYR A 170 5.55 -17.77 14.75
CA TYR A 170 5.16 -18.99 14.04
C TYR A 170 6.11 -20.16 14.33
N ALA A 171 7.42 -19.89 14.39
CA ALA A 171 8.43 -20.90 14.73
C ALA A 171 8.29 -21.46 16.16
N PHE A 172 7.96 -20.60 17.14
CA PHE A 172 7.82 -21.03 18.54
C PHE A 172 6.48 -21.68 18.87
N PHE A 173 5.38 -21.16 18.32
CA PHE A 173 4.02 -21.58 18.68
C PHE A 173 3.38 -22.53 17.66
N SER A 174 3.96 -22.65 16.46
CA SER A 174 3.52 -23.55 15.38
C SER A 174 2.00 -23.54 15.13
N PHE A 175 1.40 -22.35 15.08
CA PHE A 175 -0.03 -22.19 14.85
C PHE A 175 -0.41 -22.41 13.37
N ARG A 176 -1.72 -22.51 13.08
CA ARG A 176 -2.23 -22.79 11.72
C ARG A 176 -1.84 -21.71 10.71
N PHE A 177 -1.49 -22.10 9.49
CA PHE A 177 -1.15 -21.16 8.40
C PHE A 177 -2.23 -20.10 8.13
N GLN A 178 -3.51 -20.43 8.28
CA GLN A 178 -4.60 -19.44 8.13
C GLN A 178 -4.48 -18.28 9.13
N LEU A 179 -4.07 -18.55 10.38
CA LEU A 179 -3.83 -17.51 11.37
C LEU A 179 -2.57 -16.70 11.02
N PHE A 180 -1.54 -17.36 10.46
CA PHE A 180 -0.33 -16.69 9.97
C PHE A 180 -0.67 -15.71 8.85
N LEU A 181 -1.44 -16.13 7.86
CA LEU A 181 -1.83 -15.28 6.75
C LEU A 181 -2.70 -14.10 7.20
N ASN A 182 -3.63 -14.33 8.14
CA ASN A 182 -4.45 -13.25 8.72
C ASN A 182 -3.58 -12.23 9.46
N ALA A 183 -2.66 -12.68 10.32
CA ALA A 183 -1.74 -11.80 11.04
C ALA A 183 -0.79 -11.06 10.09
N TYR A 184 -0.30 -11.76 9.05
CA TYR A 184 0.51 -11.17 8.00
C TYR A 184 -0.26 -10.08 7.25
N PHE A 185 -1.52 -10.29 6.91
CA PHE A 185 -2.39 -9.28 6.29
C PHE A 185 -2.59 -8.06 7.19
N VAL A 186 -2.81 -8.26 8.49
CA VAL A 186 -2.92 -7.16 9.46
C VAL A 186 -1.63 -6.35 9.48
N ILE A 187 -0.48 -7.01 9.60
CA ILE A 187 0.84 -6.36 9.59
C ILE A 187 1.10 -5.64 8.26
N PHE A 188 0.70 -6.24 7.13
CA PHE A 188 0.80 -5.65 5.80
C PHE A 188 -0.06 -4.39 5.64
N SER A 189 -1.19 -4.31 6.34
CA SER A 189 -2.10 -3.17 6.31
C SER A 189 -1.71 -2.05 7.27
N LEU A 190 -0.91 -2.34 8.31
CA LEU A 190 -0.46 -1.35 9.30
C LEU A 190 0.24 -0.14 8.67
N PRO A 191 1.12 -0.28 7.65
CA PRO A 191 1.71 0.87 7.00
C PRO A 191 0.71 1.88 6.45
N ALA A 192 -0.33 1.42 5.75
CA ALA A 192 -1.39 2.29 5.27
C ALA A 192 -2.09 3.00 6.43
N LEU A 193 -2.47 2.24 7.47
CA LEU A 193 -3.18 2.79 8.63
C LEU A 193 -2.37 3.85 9.38
N ILE A 194 -1.07 3.62 9.59
CA ILE A 194 -0.19 4.57 10.28
C ILE A 194 -0.09 5.87 9.49
N LEU A 195 0.06 5.80 8.16
CA LEU A 195 0.09 7.00 7.32
C LEU A 195 -1.25 7.74 7.35
N ILE A 196 -2.38 7.04 7.27
CA ILE A 196 -3.70 7.66 7.39
C ILE A 196 -3.83 8.42 8.72
N ILE A 197 -3.47 7.78 9.83
CA ILE A 197 -3.55 8.38 11.17
C ILE A 197 -2.58 9.56 11.31
N ALA A 198 -1.36 9.45 10.77
CA ALA A 198 -0.37 10.52 10.80
C ALA A 198 -0.87 11.77 10.05
N LEU A 199 -1.47 11.57 8.87
CA LEU A 199 -2.07 12.68 8.12
C LEU A 199 -3.27 13.28 8.85
N ALA A 200 -4.12 12.44 9.45
CA ALA A 200 -5.28 12.88 10.20
C ALA A 200 -4.90 13.74 11.41
N ARG A 201 -3.87 13.34 12.17
CA ARG A 201 -3.35 14.11 13.31
C ARG A 201 -2.65 15.39 12.88
N GLY A 202 -2.10 15.44 11.67
CA GLY A 202 -1.45 16.62 11.11
C GLY A 202 -2.40 17.76 10.73
N GLY A 203 -3.72 17.60 10.88
CA GLY A 203 -4.71 18.63 10.55
C GLY A 203 -4.87 18.89 9.04
N GLN A 204 -4.18 18.14 8.18
CA GLN A 204 -4.25 18.21 6.72
C GLN A 204 -5.42 17.39 6.14
N PHE A 205 -6.25 16.82 7.01
CA PHE A 205 -7.40 15.99 6.65
C PHE A 205 -8.64 16.84 6.36
N ASP A 206 -8.56 17.69 5.32
CA ASP A 206 -9.75 18.39 4.84
C ASP A 206 -10.48 17.53 3.80
N LEU A 207 -11.59 16.92 4.23
CA LEU A 207 -12.48 16.15 3.36
C LEU A 207 -13.53 17.03 2.66
N ARG A 208 -13.49 18.35 2.84
CA ARG A 208 -14.45 19.26 2.18
C ARG A 208 -14.11 19.39 0.70
N ILE A 209 -14.95 18.81 -0.14
CA ILE A 209 -14.90 19.02 -1.59
C ILE A 209 -15.39 20.44 -1.89
N ARG A 210 -14.47 21.36 -2.22
CA ARG A 210 -14.84 22.69 -2.74
C ARG A 210 -14.98 22.61 -4.26
N THR A 211 -16.20 22.35 -4.73
CA THR A 211 -16.57 22.15 -6.15
C THR A 211 -16.42 23.38 -7.06
N GLY A 212 -15.83 24.48 -6.59
CA GLY A 212 -15.62 25.71 -7.36
C GLY A 212 -14.19 25.95 -7.89
N PHE A 213 -13.20 25.15 -7.47
CA PHE A 213 -11.79 25.37 -7.83
C PHE A 213 -11.28 24.50 -9.01
N ILE A 214 -12.03 23.45 -9.38
CA ILE A 214 -11.64 22.55 -10.47
C ILE A 214 -12.03 23.22 -11.81
N SER A 215 -11.11 24.01 -12.37
CA SER A 215 -11.29 24.61 -13.70
C SER A 215 -11.25 23.53 -14.80
N LYS A 216 -11.82 23.82 -15.97
CA LYS A 216 -11.78 22.92 -17.15
C LYS A 216 -10.35 22.54 -17.54
N ASP A 217 -9.40 23.46 -17.37
CA ASP A 217 -7.99 23.26 -17.69
C ASP A 217 -7.32 22.31 -16.68
N LEU A 218 -7.62 22.46 -15.38
CA LEU A 218 -7.11 21.56 -14.35
C LEU A 218 -7.63 20.12 -14.54
N ARG A 219 -8.89 19.97 -14.98
CA ARG A 219 -9.47 18.65 -15.31
C ARG A 219 -8.78 18.00 -16.50
N ARG A 220 -8.40 18.76 -17.54
CA ARG A 220 -7.60 18.25 -18.66
C ARG A 220 -6.21 17.81 -18.19
N SER A 221 -5.52 18.63 -17.40
CA SER A 221 -4.20 18.26 -16.86
C SER A 221 -4.23 17.04 -15.95
N ILE A 222 -5.31 16.79 -15.21
CA ILE A 222 -5.47 15.56 -14.41
C ILE A 222 -5.54 14.32 -15.31
N VAL A 223 -6.21 14.40 -16.46
CA VAL A 223 -6.31 13.29 -17.42
C VAL A 223 -4.98 13.09 -18.15
N ASP A 224 -4.33 14.16 -18.60
CA ASP A 224 -3.05 14.11 -19.32
C ASP A 224 -1.86 13.65 -18.47
N VAL A 225 -1.97 13.76 -17.15
CA VAL A 225 -0.92 13.32 -16.19
C VAL A 225 -1.25 11.96 -15.58
N GLY A 226 -2.53 11.60 -15.51
CA GLY A 226 -3.00 10.35 -14.93
C GLY A 226 -2.89 9.14 -15.87
N PHE A 227 -2.80 9.36 -17.18
CA PHE A 227 -2.69 8.34 -18.24
C PHE A 227 -1.53 8.65 -19.18
#